data_AF-F2J2E5-F1
#
_entry.id   AF-F2J2E5-F1
#
_cell.length_a   1.000
_cell.length_b   1.000
_cell.length_c   1.000
_cell.angle_alpha   90.00
_cell.angle_beta   90.00
_cell.angle_gamma   90.00
#
_symmetry.space_group_name_H-M   'P 1'
#
loop_
_entity.id
_entity.type
_entity.pdbx_description
1 polymer ?
#
loop_
_entity_poly.entity_id
_entity_poly.type
_entity_poly.pdbx_seq_one_letter_code
_entity_poly.pdbx_strand_id
1 'polypeptide(L)'
;MHLGVPAIVAASRNDFWMDQARARDLAQTWGADFVDMGEAGHINVASGFGPWPAVKVFADRLSNFRDSGAFSSARRTQVQVAIAAVRS
;
A
#
# COMPACT_ATOMS: atom_id res chain seq x y z
N MET A 1 -14.26 2.08 5.80
CA MET A 1 -13.70 2.88 6.92
C MET A 1 -12.44 3.54 6.41
N HIS A 2 -12.42 4.87 6.34
CA HIS A 2 -11.28 5.62 5.82
C HIS A 2 -10.15 5.69 6.86
N LEU A 3 -8.88 5.57 6.43
CA LEU A 3 -7.73 5.49 7.33
C LEU A 3 -7.30 6.84 7.92
N GLY A 4 -7.69 7.98 7.32
CA GLY A 4 -7.33 9.31 7.82
C GLY A 4 -5.83 9.64 7.76
N VAL A 5 -5.05 8.79 7.11
CA VAL A 5 -3.62 8.96 6.82
C VAL A 5 -3.35 8.57 5.37
N PRO A 6 -2.35 9.17 4.70
CA PRO A 6 -1.92 8.72 3.39
C PRO A 6 -1.51 7.25 3.43
N ALA A 7 -2.11 6.44 2.56
CA ALA A 7 -1.86 5.01 2.49
C ALA A 7 -1.83 4.55 1.02
N ILE A 8 -1.07 3.48 0.76
CA ILE A 8 -1.02 2.79 -0.53
C ILE A 8 -1.29 1.31 -0.28
N VAL A 9 -2.19 0.73 -1.09
CA VAL A 9 -2.41 -0.71 -1.21
C VAL A 9 -1.74 -1.18 -2.50
N ALA A 10 -0.70 -1.99 -2.36
CA ALA A 10 -0.03 -2.64 -3.48
C ALA A 10 -0.53 -4.09 -3.61
N ALA A 11 -0.95 -4.50 -4.80
CA ALA A 11 -1.50 -5.84 -5.03
C ALA A 11 -0.96 -6.46 -6.31
N SER A 12 -0.72 -7.76 -6.25
CA SER A 12 -0.34 -8.60 -7.39
C SER A 12 -1.58 -9.16 -8.10
N ARG A 13 -1.45 -9.40 -9.40
CA ARG A 13 -2.47 -10.06 -10.24
C ARG A 13 -2.52 -11.57 -10.06
N ASN A 14 -1.43 -12.18 -9.60
CA ASN A 14 -1.29 -13.62 -9.38
C ASN A 14 -1.08 -13.97 -7.90
N ASP A 15 -1.60 -13.15 -6.98
CA ASP A 15 -1.65 -13.50 -5.56
C ASP A 15 -2.73 -14.56 -5.32
N PHE A 16 -2.32 -15.71 -4.80
CA PHE A 16 -3.21 -16.84 -4.49
C PHE A 16 -4.16 -16.54 -3.33
N TRP A 17 -3.78 -15.62 -2.43
CA TRP A 17 -4.50 -15.36 -1.17
C TRP A 17 -5.43 -14.16 -1.26
N MET A 18 -5.12 -13.19 -2.13
CA MET A 18 -5.87 -11.96 -2.28
C MET A 18 -6.08 -11.64 -3.77
N ASP A 19 -7.32 -11.71 -4.22
CA ASP A 19 -7.65 -11.26 -5.57
C ASP A 19 -7.43 -9.74 -5.72
N GLN A 20 -6.97 -9.33 -6.90
CA GLN A 20 -6.66 -7.95 -7.18
C GLN A 20 -7.90 -7.05 -7.10
N ALA A 21 -9.08 -7.51 -7.52
CA ALA A 21 -10.30 -6.71 -7.43
C ALA A 21 -10.65 -6.44 -5.96
N ARG A 22 -10.53 -7.45 -5.09
CA ARG A 22 -10.75 -7.29 -3.65
C ARG A 22 -9.76 -6.31 -3.02
N ALA A 23 -8.49 -6.33 -3.45
CA ALA A 23 -7.51 -5.36 -3.00
C ALA A 23 -7.83 -3.92 -3.45
N ARG A 24 -8.41 -3.75 -4.65
CA ARG A 24 -8.90 -2.44 -5.11
C ARG A 24 -10.08 -1.95 -4.26
N ASP A 25 -11.03 -2.81 -3.96
CA ASP A 25 -12.19 -2.46 -3.11
C ASP A 25 -11.73 -2.04 -1.70
N LEU A 26 -10.70 -2.72 -1.18
CA LEU A 26 -10.08 -2.37 0.09
C LEU A 26 -9.42 -1.00 0.04
N ALA A 27 -8.66 -0.71 -1.02
CA ALA A 27 -8.03 0.59 -1.22
C ALA A 27 -9.09 1.72 -1.26
N GLN A 28 -10.17 1.52 -2.00
CA GLN A 28 -11.30 2.48 -2.03
C GLN A 28 -11.94 2.65 -0.66
N THR A 29 -12.22 1.54 0.03
CA THR A 29 -12.85 1.53 1.36
C THR A 29 -12.00 2.28 2.40
N TRP A 30 -10.68 2.19 2.27
CA TRP A 30 -9.70 2.84 3.12
C TRP A 30 -9.34 4.25 2.67
N GLY A 31 -9.74 4.67 1.46
CA GLY A 31 -9.29 5.89 0.80
C GLY A 31 -7.77 5.91 0.63
N ALA A 32 -7.20 4.76 0.31
CA ALA A 32 -5.80 4.56 -0.01
C ALA A 32 -5.61 4.55 -1.54
N ASP A 33 -4.42 4.94 -1.99
CA ASP A 33 -4.00 4.77 -3.37
C ASP A 33 -3.83 3.27 -3.69
N PHE A 34 -4.16 2.86 -4.90
CA PHE A 34 -3.95 1.49 -5.36
C PHE A 34 -2.76 1.41 -6.33
N VAL A 35 -1.90 0.42 -6.12
CA VAL A 35 -0.76 0.11 -7.01
C VAL A 35 -0.87 -1.33 -7.50
N ASP A 36 -0.87 -1.50 -8.82
CA ASP A 36 -0.75 -2.79 -9.46
C ASP A 36 0.72 -3.18 -9.56
N MET A 37 1.08 -4.29 -8.93
CA MET A 37 2.45 -4.83 -8.89
C MET A 37 2.72 -5.85 -10.01
N GLY A 38 1.78 -6.05 -10.94
CA GLY A 38 1.89 -7.06 -11.98
C GLY A 38 1.82 -8.47 -11.40
N GLU A 39 2.64 -9.38 -11.90
CA GLU A 39 2.73 -10.78 -11.44
C GLU A 39 3.83 -10.94 -10.38
N ALA A 40 3.55 -10.45 -9.17
CA ALA A 40 4.48 -10.40 -8.04
C ALA A 40 4.26 -11.51 -6.98
N GLY A 41 3.35 -12.45 -7.25
CA GLY A 41 2.89 -13.45 -6.27
C GLY A 41 2.32 -12.79 -5.01
N HIS A 42 2.36 -13.51 -3.89
CA HIS A 42 2.00 -12.95 -2.59
C HIS A 42 3.18 -12.15 -2.04
N ILE A 43 3.19 -10.82 -2.26
CA ILE A 43 4.31 -9.88 -1.96
C ILE A 43 4.92 -10.14 -0.57
N ASN A 44 5.95 -10.97 -0.53
CA ASN A 44 6.62 -11.40 0.69
C ASN A 44 8.08 -11.81 0.36
N VAL A 45 8.82 -12.25 1.38
CA VAL A 45 10.22 -12.69 1.19
C VAL A 45 10.32 -13.86 0.20
N ALA A 46 9.40 -14.81 0.26
CA ALA A 46 9.40 -16.00 -0.60
C ALA A 46 9.11 -15.68 -2.08
N SER A 47 8.36 -14.60 -2.36
CA SER A 47 8.11 -14.12 -3.72
C SER A 47 9.13 -13.07 -4.20
N GLY A 48 10.24 -12.89 -3.48
CA GLY A 48 11.35 -12.03 -3.88
C GLY A 48 11.34 -10.61 -3.29
N PHE A 49 10.41 -10.31 -2.38
CA PHE A 49 10.28 -9.01 -1.73
C PHE A 49 10.90 -8.98 -0.32
N GLY A 50 12.07 -9.59 -0.16
CA GLY A 50 12.88 -9.52 1.06
C GLY A 50 13.55 -8.14 1.21
N PRO A 51 14.82 -7.98 0.79
CA PRO A 51 15.34 -6.65 0.51
C PRO A 51 14.58 -6.07 -0.69
N TRP A 52 13.73 -5.08 -0.45
CA TRP A 52 12.92 -4.46 -1.49
C TRP A 52 13.24 -2.97 -1.64
N PRO A 53 14.37 -2.60 -2.29
CA PRO A 53 14.75 -1.20 -2.47
C PRO A 53 13.67 -0.35 -3.16
N ALA A 54 12.91 -0.95 -4.07
CA ALA A 54 11.83 -0.28 -4.77
C ALA A 54 10.66 0.14 -3.85
N VAL A 55 10.54 -0.42 -2.63
CA VAL A 55 9.55 0.05 -1.64
C VAL A 55 9.73 1.53 -1.30
N LYS A 56 10.96 2.05 -1.44
CA LYS A 56 11.27 3.45 -1.19
C LYS A 56 10.47 4.38 -2.10
N VAL A 57 10.16 3.96 -3.32
CA VAL A 57 9.33 4.76 -4.26
C VAL A 57 7.93 5.00 -3.68
N PHE A 58 7.35 4.00 -3.00
CA PHE A 58 6.05 4.18 -2.34
C PHE A 58 6.15 5.08 -1.10
N ALA A 59 7.23 4.95 -0.32
CA ALA A 59 7.47 5.80 0.83
C ALA A 59 7.68 7.28 0.43
N ASP A 60 8.43 7.52 -0.63
CA ASP A 60 8.65 8.86 -1.19
C ASP A 60 7.32 9.45 -1.71
N ARG A 61 6.50 8.64 -2.40
CA ARG A 61 5.16 9.05 -2.86
C ARG A 61 4.26 9.47 -1.69
N LEU A 62 4.22 8.68 -0.60
CA LEU A 62 3.46 9.00 0.60
C LEU A 62 3.96 10.27 1.30
N SER A 63 5.27 10.52 1.26
CA SER A 63 5.87 11.74 1.81
C SER A 63 5.41 12.97 1.01
N ASN A 64 5.42 12.90 -0.32
CA ASN A 64 4.95 13.99 -1.18
C ASN A 64 3.45 14.30 -0.99
N PHE A 65 2.62 13.30 -0.68
CA PHE A 65 1.19 13.52 -0.35
C PHE A 65 1.00 14.36 0.90
N ARG A 66 1.87 14.21 1.91
CA ARG A 66 1.83 15.03 3.13
C ARG A 66 2.17 16.49 2.83
N ASP A 67 3.14 16.71 1.95
CA ASP A 67 3.64 18.05 1.65
C ASP A 67 2.71 18.82 0.71
N SER A 68 1.89 18.12 -0.07
CA SER A 68 0.92 18.72 -1.02
C SER A 68 -0.31 19.35 -0.36
N GLY A 69 -0.38 19.42 0.97
CA GLY A 69 -1.40 20.19 1.70
C GLY A 69 -2.83 19.63 1.66
N ALA A 70 -3.05 18.44 1.08
CA ALA A 70 -4.37 17.81 0.99
C ALA A 70 -4.97 17.40 2.35
N PHE A 71 -4.16 17.39 3.42
CA PHE A 71 -4.59 17.14 4.79
C PHE A 71 -3.90 18.12 5.75
N SER A 72 -4.50 19.29 5.93
CA SER A 72 -4.14 20.22 7.00
C SER A 72 -4.71 19.72 8.33
N SER A 73 -3.84 19.59 9.33
CA SER A 73 -4.11 19.18 10.72
C SER A 73 -4.20 17.67 10.97
N ALA A 74 -3.05 17.04 11.29
CA ALA A 74 -2.81 16.45 12.62
C ALA A 74 -1.61 15.50 12.61
N ARG A 75 -0.60 15.86 13.41
CA ARG A 75 0.41 15.01 14.07
C ARG A 75 1.41 14.26 13.18
N ARG A 76 2.69 14.35 13.57
CA ARG A 76 3.79 13.46 13.19
C ARG A 76 3.29 12.01 13.17
N THR A 77 2.98 11.46 12.01
CA THR A 77 2.51 10.08 11.90
C THR A 77 3.42 9.31 10.96
N GLN A 78 3.83 8.13 11.41
CA GLN A 78 4.66 7.15 10.72
C GLN A 78 4.18 6.93 9.29
N VAL A 79 5.13 6.81 8.35
CA VAL A 79 4.88 6.19 7.05
C VAL A 79 4.60 4.72 7.33
N GLN A 80 3.32 4.35 7.39
CA GLN A 80 2.90 2.94 7.44
C GLN A 80 2.68 2.48 6.00
N VAL A 81 3.63 1.69 5.49
CA VAL A 81 3.39 0.89 4.29
C VAL A 81 2.54 -0.31 4.75
N ALA A 82 1.22 -0.20 4.63
CA ALA A 82 0.33 -1.31 4.85
C ALA A 82 0.39 -2.25 3.63
N ILE A 83 1.38 -3.15 3.62
CA ILE A 83 1.29 -4.34 2.77
C ILE A 83 0.21 -5.20 3.44
N ALA A 84 -0.99 -5.19 2.89
CA ALA A 84 -2.08 -6.03 3.36
C ALA A 84 -1.80 -7.50 2.99
N ALA A 85 -0.83 -8.10 3.68
CA ALA A 85 -0.80 -9.55 3.83
C ALA A 85 -1.89 -9.88 4.86
N VAL A 86 -3.04 -10.36 4.39
CA VAL A 86 -4.07 -10.92 5.27
C VAL A 86 -3.42 -12.10 5.99
N ARG A 87 -3.15 -11.94 7.28
CA ARG A 87 -2.74 -13.04 8.15
C ARG A 87 -3.94 -13.98 8.24
N SER A 88 -3.79 -15.19 7.70
CA SER A 88 -4.63 -16.34 8.01
C SER A 88 -4.57 -16.69 9.49
#